data_AF-A0A4R0RH84-F1
#
_entry.id   AF-A0A4R0RH84-F1
#
_cell.length_a   1.000
_cell.length_b   1.000
_cell.length_c   1.000
_cell.angle_alpha   90.00
_cell.angle_beta   90.00
_cell.angle_gamma   90.00
#
_symmetry.space_group_name_H-M   'P 1'
#
loop_
_entity.id
_entity.type
_entity.pdbx_description
1 polymer ?
#
loop_
_entity_poly.entity_id
_entity_poly.type
_entity_poly.pdbx_seq_one_letter_code
_entity_poly.pdbx_strand_id
1 'polypeptide(L)'
;MADPRLNRLPPADDVCCVCYEEADRMMRCSTCRNMFYCSQKCQKKDWSKDKQPHKNAYTHAHKHPIEGQAHQDLEDEVHRVAEILQKWMDAYEPYLADTKNNDVWKTGGLPEDLLIRDIQLSSAYSSDTYKRVPEGHPTYAYRLPTTLIARLFLIHLATPSPTRTTSDLRKLENWLGAIPPFPNAPTKLWPPKLLCRPGELSPGEYDAVLSVLPVIGEADMDLDAEENPDEAKEAGAGKKMSEQRWKKVAFMSRYHNLAHISRMLFITE
;
A
#
# COMPACT_ATOMS: atom_id res chain seq x y z
N MET A 1 21.70 -12.08 -15.31
CA MET A 1 20.80 -11.95 -16.49
C MET A 1 19.43 -11.51 -15.99
N ALA A 2 18.77 -10.55 -16.64
CA ALA A 2 17.42 -10.14 -16.26
C ALA A 2 16.44 -11.30 -16.42
N ASP A 3 15.59 -11.55 -15.43
CA ASP A 3 14.59 -12.62 -15.48
C ASP A 3 13.55 -12.29 -16.58
N PRO A 4 13.43 -13.10 -17.64
CA PRO A 4 12.54 -12.82 -18.77
C PRO A 4 11.05 -12.79 -18.37
N ARG A 5 10.70 -13.25 -17.17
CA ARG A 5 9.32 -13.22 -16.63
C ARG A 5 8.91 -11.83 -16.12
N LEU A 6 9.88 -11.01 -15.72
CA LEU A 6 9.63 -9.69 -15.15
C LEU A 6 9.25 -8.64 -16.22
N ASN A 7 9.31 -9.06 -17.50
CA ASN A 7 8.83 -8.30 -18.66
C ASN A 7 7.47 -8.76 -19.18
N ARG A 8 6.74 -9.56 -18.40
CA ARG A 8 5.40 -10.02 -18.77
C ARG A 8 4.38 -8.91 -18.57
N LEU A 9 3.61 -8.64 -19.61
CA LEU A 9 2.38 -7.88 -19.46
C LEU A 9 1.40 -8.69 -18.61
N PRO A 10 0.53 -8.03 -17.80
CA PRO A 10 -0.52 -8.74 -17.11
C PRO A 10 -1.38 -9.51 -18.12
N PRO A 11 -1.90 -10.70 -17.80
CA PRO A 11 -2.80 -11.42 -18.68
C PRO A 11 -3.98 -10.52 -19.10
N ALA A 12 -4.53 -10.74 -20.28
CA ALA A 12 -5.71 -9.99 -20.68
C ALA A 12 -6.87 -10.32 -19.73
N ASP A 13 -7.53 -9.29 -19.21
CA ASP A 13 -8.82 -9.46 -18.52
C ASP A 13 -9.91 -9.76 -19.55
N ASP A 14 -10.95 -10.44 -19.10
CA ASP A 14 -12.19 -10.70 -19.83
C ASP A 14 -13.32 -9.75 -19.43
N VAL A 15 -13.16 -8.97 -18.35
CA VAL A 15 -14.13 -7.98 -17.85
C VAL A 15 -13.64 -6.53 -18.03
N CYS A 16 -14.52 -5.67 -18.55
CA CYS A 16 -14.18 -4.25 -18.72
C CYS A 16 -14.16 -3.51 -17.38
N CYS A 17 -13.05 -2.83 -17.05
CA CYS A 17 -12.93 -2.08 -15.80
C CYS A 17 -13.87 -0.87 -15.63
N VAL A 18 -14.69 -0.53 -16.65
CA VAL A 18 -15.55 0.66 -16.66
C VAL A 18 -17.03 0.32 -16.67
N CYS A 19 -17.43 -0.67 -17.49
CA CYS A 19 -18.82 -1.11 -17.58
C CYS A 19 -19.06 -2.48 -16.96
N TYR A 20 -18.00 -3.18 -16.55
CA TYR A 20 -18.04 -4.51 -15.93
C TYR A 20 -18.66 -5.60 -16.80
N GLU A 21 -18.80 -5.34 -18.11
CA GLU A 21 -19.26 -6.33 -19.09
C GLU A 21 -18.08 -7.18 -19.57
N GLU A 22 -18.37 -8.46 -19.82
CA GLU A 22 -17.45 -9.40 -20.46
C GLU A 22 -17.30 -9.10 -21.96
N ALA A 23 -16.13 -9.38 -22.54
CA ALA A 23 -15.93 -9.31 -23.98
C ALA A 23 -14.80 -10.24 -24.46
N ASP A 24 -15.01 -10.90 -25.61
CA ASP A 24 -14.03 -11.80 -26.23
C ASP A 24 -12.66 -11.16 -26.46
N ARG A 25 -12.63 -9.84 -26.69
CA ARG A 25 -11.40 -9.09 -26.95
C ARG A 25 -11.38 -7.76 -26.22
N MET A 26 -10.65 -7.72 -25.12
CA MET A 26 -10.38 -6.47 -24.40
C MET A 26 -9.27 -5.65 -25.04
N MET A 27 -9.49 -4.34 -25.10
CA MET A 27 -8.48 -3.34 -25.39
C MET A 27 -7.66 -3.05 -24.14
N ARG A 28 -6.35 -3.14 -24.26
CA ARG A 28 -5.42 -2.77 -23.18
C ARG A 28 -5.12 -1.27 -23.23
N CYS A 29 -5.04 -0.63 -22.07
CA CYS A 29 -4.54 0.75 -21.95
C CYS A 29 -3.15 0.87 -22.60
N SER A 30 -2.99 1.77 -23.56
CA SER A 30 -1.72 1.97 -24.27
C SER A 30 -0.62 2.54 -23.37
N THR A 31 -1.00 3.33 -22.37
CA THR A 31 -0.08 3.92 -21.40
C THR A 31 0.23 2.92 -20.29
N CYS A 32 -0.75 2.60 -19.45
CA CYS A 32 -0.48 1.78 -18.27
C CYS A 32 -0.53 0.28 -18.48
N ARG A 33 -0.93 -0.24 -19.64
CA ARG A 33 -0.94 -1.68 -19.96
C ARG A 33 -1.59 -2.64 -18.93
N ASN A 34 -2.24 -2.15 -17.88
CA ASN A 34 -2.82 -2.92 -16.77
C ASN A 34 -4.35 -2.77 -16.68
N MET A 35 -4.92 -1.82 -17.42
CA MET A 35 -6.37 -1.58 -17.48
C MET A 35 -6.92 -2.11 -18.80
N PHE A 36 -8.10 -2.71 -18.73
CA PHE A 36 -8.74 -3.43 -19.83
C PHE A 36 -10.14 -2.88 -20.10
N TYR A 37 -10.44 -2.61 -21.37
CA TYR A 37 -11.67 -1.97 -21.80
C TYR A 37 -12.31 -2.74 -22.95
N CYS A 38 -13.63 -2.89 -22.94
CA CYS A 38 -14.35 -3.48 -24.07
C CYS A 38 -14.37 -2.56 -25.31
N SER A 39 -14.11 -1.26 -25.13
CA SER A 39 -14.13 -0.28 -26.21
C SER A 39 -13.34 0.99 -25.89
N GLN A 40 -13.02 1.76 -26.93
CA GLN A 40 -12.40 3.09 -26.79
C GLN A 40 -13.32 4.09 -26.05
N LYS A 41 -14.64 3.89 -26.11
CA LYS A 41 -15.61 4.70 -25.35
C LYS A 41 -15.41 4.51 -23.84
N CYS A 42 -15.30 3.26 -23.40
CA CYS A 42 -15.00 2.95 -22.00
C CYS A 42 -13.65 3.52 -21.58
N GLN A 43 -12.61 3.33 -22.39
CA GLN A 43 -11.28 3.91 -22.13
C GLN A 43 -11.33 5.44 -21.96
N LYS A 44 -12.02 6.17 -22.83
CA LYS A 44 -12.16 7.63 -22.74
C LYS A 44 -12.93 8.06 -21.48
N LYS A 45 -13.99 7.32 -21.13
CA LYS A 45 -14.79 7.57 -19.91
C LYS A 45 -13.93 7.41 -18.66
N ASP A 46 -13.08 6.38 -18.59
CA ASP A 46 -12.15 6.21 -17.48
C ASP A 46 -11.14 7.37 -17.39
N TRP A 47 -10.54 7.70 -18.54
CA TRP A 47 -9.57 8.80 -18.66
C TRP A 47 -10.10 10.18 -18.24
N SER A 48 -11.41 10.40 -18.35
CA SER A 48 -12.06 11.63 -17.91
C SER A 48 -12.27 11.72 -16.39
N LYS A 49 -12.33 10.58 -15.69
CA LYS A 49 -12.56 10.54 -14.24
C LYS A 49 -11.29 10.78 -13.45
N ASP A 50 -10.20 10.15 -13.85
CA ASP A 50 -8.88 10.37 -13.26
C ASP A 50 -7.77 9.93 -14.21
N LYS A 51 -6.79 10.80 -14.47
CA LYS A 51 -5.62 10.46 -15.31
C LYS A 51 -4.55 9.71 -14.52
N GLN A 52 -4.58 9.76 -13.19
CA GLN A 52 -3.54 9.18 -12.32
C GLN A 52 -3.31 7.67 -12.53
N PRO A 53 -4.33 6.79 -12.60
CA PRO A 53 -4.10 5.36 -12.76
C PRO A 53 -3.43 4.98 -14.09
N HIS A 54 -3.48 5.86 -15.10
CA HIS A 54 -2.94 5.60 -16.43
C HIS A 54 -1.52 6.11 -16.66
N LYS A 55 -0.96 6.98 -15.80
CA LYS A 55 0.35 7.65 -16.03
C LYS A 55 1.57 6.73 -15.99
N ASN A 56 1.38 5.44 -15.67
CA ASN A 56 2.47 4.51 -15.44
C ASN A 56 2.78 3.69 -16.69
N ALA A 57 3.57 4.27 -17.61
CA ALA A 57 4.10 3.52 -18.74
C ALA A 57 4.84 2.27 -18.24
N TYR A 58 4.37 1.09 -18.65
CA TYR A 58 5.11 -0.16 -18.48
C TYR A 58 6.36 -0.09 -19.36
N THR A 59 7.44 0.47 -18.83
CA THR A 59 8.78 0.27 -19.39
C THR A 59 9.44 -0.89 -18.65
N HIS A 60 9.68 -1.95 -19.40
CA HIS A 60 10.16 -3.29 -19.04
C HIS A 60 11.63 -3.35 -18.60
N ALA A 61 12.17 -2.28 -18.03
CA ALA A 61 13.54 -2.31 -17.53
C ALA A 61 13.48 -2.63 -16.04
N HIS A 62 13.81 -3.88 -15.69
CA HIS A 62 14.19 -4.20 -14.33
C HIS A 62 15.31 -3.24 -13.94
N LYS A 63 15.15 -2.50 -12.84
CA LYS A 63 16.29 -1.75 -12.31
C LYS A 63 17.33 -2.76 -11.86
N HIS A 64 18.58 -2.53 -12.21
CA HIS A 64 19.69 -3.35 -11.72
C HIS A 64 19.66 -3.34 -10.17
N PRO A 65 20.15 -4.41 -9.52
CA PRO A 65 20.35 -4.41 -8.08
C PRO A 65 21.05 -3.12 -7.63
N ILE A 66 20.66 -2.58 -6.48
CA ILE A 66 21.35 -1.43 -5.90
C ILE A 66 22.70 -1.94 -5.38
N GLU A 67 23.81 -1.43 -5.90
CA GLU A 67 25.16 -1.93 -5.57
C GLU A 67 25.82 -1.11 -4.45
N GLY A 68 26.61 -1.78 -3.60
CA GLY A 68 27.54 -1.17 -2.66
C GLY A 68 26.88 -0.24 -1.64
N GLN A 69 27.40 0.98 -1.54
CA GLN A 69 26.99 1.98 -0.53
C GLN A 69 25.50 2.29 -0.57
N ALA A 70 24.89 2.36 -1.76
CA ALA A 70 23.48 2.69 -1.90
C ALA A 70 22.54 1.63 -1.30
N HIS A 71 23.00 0.38 -1.19
CA HIS A 71 22.27 -0.65 -0.45
C HIS A 71 22.35 -0.42 1.05
N GLN A 72 23.53 -0.11 1.58
CA GLN A 72 23.70 0.17 3.00
C GLN A 72 22.89 1.40 3.42
N ASP A 73 22.91 2.47 2.61
CA ASP A 73 22.12 3.68 2.86
C ASP A 73 20.60 3.37 2.89
N LEU A 74 20.14 2.43 2.07
CA LEU A 74 18.75 1.96 2.09
C LEU A 74 18.46 1.17 3.38
N GLU A 75 19.34 0.25 3.76
CA GLU A 75 19.21 -0.56 4.97
C GLU A 75 19.14 0.32 6.24
N ASP A 76 20.08 1.26 6.37
CA ASP A 76 20.19 2.18 7.49
C ASP A 76 18.95 3.08 7.60
N GLU A 77 18.47 3.60 6.46
CA GLU A 77 17.28 4.43 6.43
C GLU A 77 16.02 3.64 6.80
N VAL A 78 15.88 2.40 6.32
CA VAL A 78 14.76 1.54 6.70
C VAL A 78 14.81 1.23 8.19
N HIS A 79 15.99 0.92 8.73
CA HIS A 79 16.17 0.65 10.16
C HIS A 79 15.79 1.87 11.03
N ARG A 80 16.23 3.06 10.65
CA ARG A 80 15.86 4.31 11.34
C ARG A 80 14.34 4.55 11.34
N VAL A 81 13.67 4.32 10.21
CA VAL A 81 12.21 4.48 10.13
C VAL A 81 11.49 3.37 10.91
N ALA A 82 12.02 2.15 10.91
CA ALA A 82 11.56 1.03 11.72
C ALA A 82 11.57 1.36 13.22
N GLU A 83 12.64 1.97 13.74
CA GLU A 83 12.72 2.43 15.13
C GLU A 83 11.66 3.48 15.47
N ILE A 84 11.36 4.40 14.55
CA ILE A 84 10.29 5.41 14.74
C ILE A 84 8.92 4.72 14.83
N LEU A 85 8.65 3.78 13.92
CA LEU A 85 7.40 3.01 13.92
C LEU A 85 7.26 2.14 15.17
N GLN A 86 8.37 1.57 15.68
CA GLN A 86 8.36 0.77 16.90
C GLN A 86 8.03 1.65 18.11
N LYS A 87 8.66 2.83 18.26
CA LYS A 87 8.34 3.79 19.33
C LYS A 87 6.86 4.18 19.32
N TRP A 88 6.32 4.43 18.13
CA TRP A 88 4.90 4.71 17.97
C TRP A 88 4.02 3.52 18.37
N MET A 89 4.41 2.30 17.97
CA MET A 89 3.69 1.08 18.34
C MET A 89 3.70 0.86 19.85
N ASP A 90 4.84 1.02 20.51
CA ASP A 90 4.97 0.85 21.97
C ASP A 90 4.09 1.85 22.73
N ALA A 91 3.95 3.07 22.21
CA ALA A 91 3.03 4.06 22.76
C ALA A 91 1.57 3.72 22.47
N TYR A 92 1.28 3.08 21.34
CA TYR A 92 -0.09 2.76 20.91
C TYR A 92 -0.64 1.46 21.51
N GLU A 93 0.18 0.44 21.72
CA GLU A 93 -0.20 -0.90 22.16
C GLU A 93 -1.02 -0.93 23.48
N PRO A 94 -0.69 -0.14 24.53
CA PRO A 94 -1.51 -0.07 25.74
C PRO A 94 -2.97 0.30 25.47
N TYR A 95 -3.22 1.08 24.40
CA TYR A 95 -4.57 1.47 24.01
C TYR A 95 -5.30 0.40 23.22
N LEU A 96 -4.58 -0.50 22.53
CA LEU A 96 -5.17 -1.69 21.91
C LEU A 96 -5.61 -2.71 22.97
N ALA A 97 -4.87 -2.82 24.07
CA ALA A 97 -5.23 -3.71 25.17
C ALA A 97 -6.49 -3.25 25.94
N ASP A 98 -6.82 -1.95 25.92
CA ASP A 98 -8.01 -1.38 26.56
C ASP A 98 -9.25 -1.37 25.63
N THR A 99 -9.42 -2.40 24.80
CA THR A 99 -10.57 -2.56 23.87
C THR A 99 -11.93 -2.64 24.56
N LYS A 100 -11.97 -2.79 25.90
CA LYS A 100 -13.22 -2.77 26.67
C LYS A 100 -13.85 -1.38 26.73
N ASN A 101 -13.04 -0.32 26.63
CA ASN A 101 -13.55 1.02 26.39
C ASN A 101 -13.58 1.24 24.87
N ASN A 102 -14.78 1.45 24.32
CA ASN A 102 -15.05 1.78 22.90
C ASN A 102 -14.38 3.12 22.44
N ASP A 103 -13.37 3.60 23.16
CA ASP A 103 -12.69 4.88 23.05
C ASP A 103 -11.30 4.78 22.41
N VAL A 104 -10.92 3.63 21.81
CA VAL A 104 -9.66 3.48 21.04
C VAL A 104 -9.50 4.59 19.98
N TRP A 105 -10.61 5.12 19.45
CA TRP A 105 -10.61 6.25 18.51
C TRP A 105 -10.36 7.63 19.16
N LYS A 106 -10.23 7.76 20.47
CA LYS A 106 -9.85 9.01 21.17
C LYS A 106 -8.33 9.20 21.29
N THR A 107 -7.54 8.16 21.01
CA THR A 107 -6.08 8.11 21.19
C THR A 107 -5.26 9.02 20.29
N GLY A 108 -5.75 9.34 19.10
CA GLY A 108 -5.02 10.24 18.18
C GLY A 108 -4.65 11.57 18.83
N GLY A 109 -3.41 12.01 18.60
CA GLY A 109 -2.77 13.07 19.37
C GLY A 109 -1.69 12.53 20.31
N LEU A 110 -1.19 11.30 20.10
CA LEU A 110 0.01 10.84 20.77
C LEU A 110 1.18 11.74 20.37
N PRO A 111 2.10 12.11 21.28
CA PRO A 111 3.33 12.80 20.90
C PRO A 111 4.09 12.07 19.78
N GLU A 112 4.04 10.74 19.77
CA GLU A 112 4.66 9.86 18.78
C GLU A 112 4.04 9.99 17.39
N ASP A 113 2.77 10.42 17.28
CA ASP A 113 2.15 10.70 15.98
C ASP A 113 2.94 11.78 15.22
N LEU A 114 3.52 12.74 15.95
CA LEU A 114 4.34 13.81 15.37
C LEU A 114 5.64 13.27 14.74
N LEU A 115 6.20 12.19 15.29
CA LEU A 115 7.41 11.55 14.76
C LEU A 115 7.17 11.01 13.34
N ILE A 116 5.98 10.45 13.11
CA ILE A 116 5.57 9.95 11.79
C ILE A 116 5.16 11.11 10.88
N ARG A 117 4.38 12.06 11.38
CA ARG A 117 3.90 13.21 10.59
C ARG A 117 5.07 14.02 10.02
N ASP A 118 6.06 14.29 10.86
CA ASP A 118 7.18 15.19 10.55
C ASP A 118 8.41 14.44 10.02
N ILE A 119 8.27 13.14 9.74
CA ILE A 119 9.38 12.29 9.31
C ILE A 119 10.05 12.86 8.06
N GLN A 120 11.35 13.09 8.15
CA GLN A 120 12.18 13.46 7.01
C GLN A 120 12.91 12.21 6.55
N LEU A 121 12.58 11.75 5.33
CA LEU A 121 13.33 10.67 4.71
C LEU A 121 14.57 11.22 3.99
N SER A 122 15.58 10.38 3.82
CA SER A 122 16.75 10.72 3.02
C SER A 122 16.35 11.16 1.61
N SER A 123 17.17 11.99 0.97
CA SER A 123 16.83 12.65 -0.30
C SER A 123 16.37 11.66 -1.37
N ALA A 124 16.97 10.48 -1.43
CA ALA A 124 16.60 9.40 -2.35
C ALA A 124 15.14 8.91 -2.19
N TYR A 125 14.59 8.95 -0.97
CA TYR A 125 13.26 8.43 -0.65
C TYR A 125 12.23 9.51 -0.30
N SER A 126 12.67 10.76 -0.22
CA SER A 126 11.86 11.93 0.11
C SER A 126 10.74 12.28 -0.91
N SER A 127 9.92 13.27 -0.55
CA SER A 127 8.95 13.89 -1.46
C SER A 127 9.58 14.53 -2.70
N ASP A 128 10.87 14.85 -2.67
CA ASP A 128 11.55 15.42 -3.83
C ASP A 128 11.70 14.40 -4.95
N THR A 129 11.83 13.11 -4.63
CA THR A 129 11.88 12.04 -5.65
C THR A 129 10.49 11.47 -5.95
N TYR A 130 9.53 11.61 -5.03
CA TYR A 130 8.16 11.13 -5.21
C TYR A 130 7.22 12.22 -5.74
N LYS A 131 7.06 12.29 -7.07
CA LYS A 131 6.24 13.32 -7.74
C LYS A 131 4.75 12.99 -7.90
N ARG A 132 4.28 11.87 -7.36
CA ARG A 132 2.94 11.32 -7.66
C ARG A 132 1.92 11.54 -6.55
N VAL A 133 2.06 12.63 -5.80
CA VAL A 133 1.20 12.86 -4.65
C VAL A 133 -0.25 13.15 -5.10
N PRO A 134 -1.29 12.59 -4.43
CA PRO A 134 -2.68 12.88 -4.79
C PRO A 134 -3.02 14.36 -4.71
N GLU A 135 -4.05 14.76 -5.44
CA GLU A 135 -4.65 16.08 -5.27
C GLU A 135 -5.20 16.21 -3.83
N GLY A 136 -5.03 17.41 -3.24
CA GLY A 136 -5.44 17.68 -1.87
C GLY A 136 -4.66 16.91 -0.79
N HIS A 137 -3.50 16.33 -1.10
CA HIS A 137 -2.69 15.67 -0.08
C HIS A 137 -2.29 16.55 1.12
N PRO A 138 -2.05 17.87 1.01
CA PRO A 138 -1.66 18.68 2.17
C PRO A 138 -2.78 18.76 3.23
N THR A 139 -4.03 18.50 2.85
CA THR A 139 -5.18 18.45 3.77
C THR A 139 -5.11 17.25 4.72
N TYR A 140 -4.32 16.23 4.39
CA TYR A 140 -4.19 15.00 5.16
C TYR A 140 -2.74 14.86 5.64
N ALA A 141 -2.45 15.38 6.83
CA ALA A 141 -1.10 15.52 7.39
C ALA A 141 -0.23 14.26 7.31
N TYR A 142 -0.84 13.07 7.34
CA TYR A 142 -0.13 11.81 7.33
C TYR A 142 -0.11 11.08 5.99
N ARG A 143 -0.92 11.50 5.02
CA ARG A 143 -1.06 10.79 3.74
C ARG A 143 0.30 10.67 3.04
N LEU A 144 1.04 11.78 2.97
CA LEU A 144 2.35 11.80 2.33
C LEU A 144 3.38 10.98 3.14
N PRO A 145 3.57 11.21 4.45
CA PRO A 145 4.44 10.36 5.27
C PRO A 145 4.17 8.86 5.12
N THR A 146 2.92 8.42 5.26
CA THR A 146 2.55 7.00 5.10
C THR A 146 2.91 6.46 3.72
N THR A 147 2.67 7.25 2.66
CA THR A 147 3.02 6.86 1.28
C THR A 147 4.53 6.72 1.12
N LEU A 148 5.32 7.65 1.69
CA LEU A 148 6.78 7.63 1.59
C LEU A 148 7.39 6.49 2.40
N ILE A 149 6.86 6.18 3.60
CA ILE A 149 7.28 5.02 4.39
C ILE A 149 6.95 3.73 3.64
N ALA A 150 5.73 3.56 3.14
CA ALA A 150 5.35 2.38 2.35
C ALA A 150 6.25 2.19 1.12
N ARG A 151 6.57 3.30 0.45
CA ARG A 151 7.52 3.34 -0.67
C ARG A 151 8.91 2.89 -0.24
N LEU A 152 9.46 3.40 0.85
CA LEU A 152 10.77 3.02 1.38
C LEU A 152 10.84 1.52 1.66
N PHE A 153 9.88 0.99 2.42
CA PHE A 153 9.83 -0.42 2.80
C PHE A 153 9.65 -1.34 1.60
N LEU A 154 8.81 -0.95 0.63
CA LEU A 154 8.64 -1.74 -0.59
C LEU A 154 9.89 -1.71 -1.47
N ILE A 155 10.59 -0.57 -1.55
CA ILE A 155 11.88 -0.48 -2.23
C ILE A 155 12.87 -1.42 -1.56
N HIS A 156 12.95 -1.41 -0.23
CA HIS A 156 13.77 -2.36 0.53
C HIS A 156 13.40 -3.78 0.16
N LEU A 157 12.16 -4.22 0.41
CA LEU A 157 11.66 -5.58 0.14
C LEU A 157 11.94 -6.09 -1.28
N ALA A 158 11.83 -5.22 -2.27
CA ALA A 158 12.02 -5.58 -3.68
C ALA A 158 13.48 -5.46 -4.17
N THR A 159 14.37 -4.88 -3.36
CA THR A 159 15.80 -4.78 -3.69
C THR A 159 16.49 -6.10 -3.35
N PRO A 160 17.17 -6.74 -4.32
CA PRO A 160 18.04 -7.88 -4.03
C PRO A 160 19.18 -7.47 -3.08
N SER A 161 19.47 -8.30 -2.08
CA SER A 161 20.53 -8.08 -1.09
C SER A 161 21.31 -9.37 -0.85
N PRO A 162 22.45 -9.34 -0.12
CA PRO A 162 23.12 -10.58 0.30
C PRO A 162 22.22 -11.52 1.11
N THR A 163 21.23 -10.97 1.83
CA THR A 163 20.26 -11.72 2.65
C THR A 163 18.95 -12.01 1.90
N ARG A 164 18.72 -11.40 0.74
CA ARG A 164 17.49 -11.54 -0.05
C ARG A 164 17.79 -12.02 -1.46
N THR A 165 17.53 -13.31 -1.68
CA THR A 165 17.81 -13.96 -2.96
C THR A 165 16.71 -13.69 -3.99
N THR A 166 16.99 -13.97 -5.27
CA THR A 166 15.98 -14.00 -6.34
C THR A 166 14.85 -15.00 -6.05
N SER A 167 15.12 -16.05 -5.26
CA SER A 167 14.09 -17.00 -4.82
C SER A 167 13.10 -16.33 -3.87
N ASP A 168 13.57 -15.48 -2.97
CA ASP A 168 12.73 -14.78 -2.00
C ASP A 168 11.87 -13.71 -2.69
N LEU A 169 12.44 -12.99 -3.67
CA LEU A 169 11.65 -12.09 -4.52
C LEU A 169 10.54 -12.83 -5.29
N ARG A 170 10.79 -14.07 -5.72
CA ARG A 170 9.76 -14.91 -6.36
C ARG A 170 8.68 -15.34 -5.39
N LYS A 171 9.03 -15.69 -4.15
CA LYS A 171 8.02 -16.00 -3.11
C LYS A 171 7.15 -14.78 -2.86
N LEU A 172 7.76 -13.59 -2.77
CA LEU A 172 7.04 -12.33 -2.61
C LEU A 172 6.13 -12.05 -3.83
N GLU A 173 6.61 -12.27 -5.06
CA GLU A 173 5.80 -12.14 -6.28
C GLU A 173 4.57 -13.05 -6.25
N ASN A 174 4.77 -14.33 -5.92
CA ASN A 174 3.71 -15.32 -5.86
C ASN A 174 2.69 -14.99 -4.78
N TRP A 175 3.16 -14.58 -3.59
CA TRP A 175 2.31 -14.15 -2.49
C TRP A 175 1.47 -12.94 -2.90
N LEU A 176 2.11 -11.91 -3.47
CA LEU A 176 1.42 -10.73 -3.98
C LEU A 176 0.38 -11.07 -5.07
N GLY A 177 0.65 -12.10 -5.88
CA GLY A 177 -0.26 -12.57 -6.93
C GLY A 177 -1.42 -13.44 -6.42
N ALA A 178 -1.28 -14.02 -5.23
CA ALA A 178 -2.34 -14.80 -4.58
C ALA A 178 -3.37 -13.91 -3.86
N ILE A 179 -3.06 -12.62 -3.68
CA ILE A 179 -3.98 -11.65 -3.10
C ILE A 179 -5.20 -11.51 -4.02
N PRO A 180 -6.41 -11.84 -3.55
CA PRO A 180 -7.60 -11.64 -4.36
C PRO A 180 -7.79 -10.14 -4.63
N PRO A 181 -8.25 -9.75 -5.83
CA PRO A 181 -8.59 -8.36 -6.09
C PRO A 181 -9.66 -7.92 -5.09
N PHE A 182 -9.41 -6.87 -4.31
CA PHE A 182 -10.45 -6.37 -3.43
C PHE A 182 -11.58 -5.81 -4.31
N PRO A 183 -12.85 -6.20 -4.04
CA PRO A 183 -13.98 -5.78 -4.87
C PRO A 183 -14.12 -4.26 -4.94
N ASN A 184 -13.61 -3.53 -3.94
CA ASN A 184 -13.65 -2.07 -3.85
C ASN A 184 -12.28 -1.40 -3.92
N ALA A 185 -11.18 -2.13 -4.19
CA ALA A 185 -9.90 -1.46 -4.34
C ALA A 185 -9.91 -0.68 -5.67
N PRO A 186 -9.56 0.62 -5.64
CA PRO A 186 -9.47 1.42 -6.86
C PRO A 186 -8.33 0.97 -7.77
N THR A 187 -7.48 0.04 -7.35
CA THR A 187 -6.32 -0.39 -8.14
C THR A 187 -5.98 -1.86 -7.95
N LYS A 188 -5.92 -2.58 -9.07
CA LYS A 188 -5.42 -3.97 -9.15
C LYS A 188 -3.91 -3.97 -9.02
N LEU A 189 -3.40 -4.66 -8.00
CA LEU A 189 -1.97 -4.87 -7.82
C LEU A 189 -1.41 -5.79 -8.91
N TRP A 190 -0.26 -5.42 -9.48
CA TRP A 190 0.47 -6.27 -10.42
C TRP A 190 1.84 -6.62 -9.81
N PRO A 191 2.02 -7.84 -9.28
CA PRO A 191 3.23 -8.21 -8.53
C PRO A 191 4.55 -7.92 -9.25
N PRO A 192 4.71 -8.23 -10.56
CA PRO A 192 5.95 -7.87 -11.27
C PRO A 192 6.25 -6.38 -11.24
N LYS A 193 5.24 -5.50 -11.30
CA LYS A 193 5.46 -4.05 -11.22
C LYS A 193 5.89 -3.63 -9.81
N LEU A 194 5.26 -4.21 -8.78
CA LEU A 194 5.61 -3.94 -7.38
C LEU A 194 7.09 -4.25 -7.12
N LEU A 195 7.59 -5.35 -7.68
CA LEU A 195 8.98 -5.78 -7.49
C LEU A 195 9.98 -5.06 -8.40
N CYS A 196 9.63 -4.77 -9.65
CA CYS A 196 10.58 -4.17 -10.58
C CYS A 196 10.72 -2.66 -10.39
N ARG A 197 9.64 -1.98 -9.97
CA ARG A 197 9.59 -0.52 -9.82
C ARG A 197 8.87 -0.10 -8.54
N PRO A 198 9.29 -0.61 -7.38
CA PRO A 198 8.66 -0.34 -6.08
C PRO A 198 8.59 1.16 -5.74
N GLY A 199 9.56 1.95 -6.23
CA GLY A 199 9.61 3.41 -6.02
C GLY A 199 8.73 4.22 -6.97
N GLU A 200 8.03 3.58 -7.90
CA GLU A 200 7.23 4.20 -8.95
C GLU A 200 5.81 3.65 -8.97
N LEU A 201 5.21 3.46 -7.79
CA LEU A 201 3.80 3.17 -7.69
C LEU A 201 3.00 4.46 -7.58
N SER A 202 1.73 4.39 -7.97
CA SER A 202 0.77 5.45 -7.67
C SER A 202 0.38 5.41 -6.18
N PRO A 203 -0.18 6.49 -5.63
CA PRO A 203 -0.69 6.50 -4.26
C PRO A 203 -1.71 5.39 -4.00
N GLY A 204 -2.64 5.16 -4.93
CA GLY A 204 -3.64 4.09 -4.81
C GLY A 204 -3.03 2.68 -4.80
N GLU A 205 -1.89 2.49 -5.47
CA GLU A 205 -1.14 1.23 -5.40
C GLU A 205 -0.44 1.06 -4.05
N TYR A 206 0.16 2.11 -3.48
CA TYR A 206 0.71 2.03 -2.12
C TYR A 206 -0.40 1.80 -1.09
N ASP A 207 -1.54 2.46 -1.22
CA ASP A 207 -2.71 2.22 -0.37
C ASP A 207 -3.18 0.77 -0.47
N ALA A 208 -3.26 0.20 -1.68
CA ALA A 208 -3.60 -1.20 -1.89
C ALA A 208 -2.55 -2.15 -1.29
N VAL A 209 -1.25 -1.88 -1.46
CA VAL A 209 -0.16 -2.65 -0.84
C VAL A 209 -0.27 -2.63 0.69
N LEU A 210 -0.45 -1.46 1.29
CA LEU A 210 -0.63 -1.29 2.73
C LEU A 210 -1.89 -1.97 3.28
N SER A 211 -2.89 -2.17 2.43
CA SER A 211 -4.12 -2.87 2.78
C SER A 211 -3.96 -4.39 2.77
N VAL A 212 -2.90 -4.93 2.14
CA VAL A 212 -2.67 -6.40 2.07
C VAL A 212 -1.49 -6.89 2.88
N LEU A 213 -0.41 -6.10 2.98
CA LEU A 213 0.70 -6.44 3.87
C LEU A 213 0.32 -6.73 5.35
N PRO A 214 -0.84 -6.33 5.92
CA PRO A 214 -1.34 -6.86 7.20
C PRO A 214 -1.46 -8.38 7.32
N VAL A 215 -1.55 -9.14 6.23
CA VAL A 215 -1.85 -10.59 6.25
C VAL A 215 -0.62 -11.43 6.63
N ILE A 216 0.28 -10.90 7.46
CA ILE A 216 1.39 -11.66 8.09
C ILE A 216 1.26 -11.71 9.62
N GLY A 217 0.02 -11.76 10.10
CA GLY A 217 -0.34 -12.18 11.45
C GLY A 217 -1.66 -12.95 11.39
N GLU A 218 -1.60 -14.28 11.44
CA GLU A 218 -2.74 -15.19 11.23
C GLU A 218 -3.71 -15.25 12.43
N ALA A 219 -3.63 -14.35 13.42
CA ALA A 219 -4.29 -14.51 14.72
C ALA A 219 -5.33 -13.43 15.11
N ASP A 220 -5.45 -12.30 14.41
CA ASP A 220 -6.27 -11.17 14.90
C ASP A 220 -7.55 -10.87 14.07
N MET A 221 -8.00 -11.80 13.22
CA MET A 221 -9.22 -11.63 12.41
C MET A 221 -10.43 -12.48 12.84
N ASP A 222 -10.48 -12.94 14.10
CA ASP A 222 -11.76 -13.33 14.72
C ASP A 222 -12.47 -12.08 15.24
N LEU A 223 -12.98 -11.27 14.30
CA LEU A 223 -13.99 -10.25 14.54
C LEU A 223 -15.28 -10.62 13.82
N ASP A 224 -15.77 -11.84 14.06
CA ASP A 224 -17.20 -12.09 14.06
C ASP A 224 -17.79 -11.52 15.36
N ALA A 225 -17.75 -10.18 15.47
CA ALA A 225 -18.71 -9.49 16.31
C ALA A 225 -20.02 -9.50 15.53
N GLU A 226 -20.92 -10.41 15.88
CA GLU A 226 -22.31 -10.40 15.44
C GLU A 226 -22.86 -8.97 15.68
N GLU A 227 -22.96 -8.17 14.61
CA GLU A 227 -23.61 -6.87 14.67
C GLU A 227 -25.07 -7.11 15.05
N ASN A 228 -25.45 -6.70 16.27
CA ASN A 228 -26.83 -6.73 16.72
C ASN A 228 -27.65 -5.77 15.83
N PRO A 229 -28.56 -6.27 14.97
CA PRO A 229 -29.25 -5.48 13.96
C PRO A 229 -30.19 -4.42 14.54
N ASP A 230 -30.45 -4.46 15.85
CA ASP A 230 -31.35 -3.52 16.52
C ASP A 230 -30.70 -2.16 16.86
N GLU A 231 -29.37 -2.07 16.97
CA GLU A 231 -28.68 -0.79 17.25
C GLU A 231 -28.51 0.09 15.98
N ALA A 232 -28.66 -0.48 14.79
CA ALA A 232 -28.45 0.24 13.53
C ALA A 232 -29.62 1.18 13.15
N LYS A 233 -30.80 1.07 13.80
CA LYS A 233 -32.02 1.79 13.38
C LYS A 233 -32.21 3.18 13.98
N GLU A 234 -31.53 3.57 15.06
CA GLU A 234 -31.77 4.87 15.73
C GLU A 234 -30.82 6.02 15.32
N ALA A 235 -29.79 5.76 14.50
CA ALA A 235 -28.67 6.68 14.36
C ALA A 235 -28.73 7.62 13.13
N GLY A 236 -29.74 8.49 13.05
CA GLY A 236 -29.77 9.59 12.07
C GLY A 236 -28.62 10.60 12.22
N ALA A 237 -28.00 10.68 13.42
CA ALA A 237 -26.79 11.45 13.71
C ALA A 237 -25.50 10.60 13.69
N GLY A 238 -25.59 9.27 13.61
CA GLY A 238 -24.43 8.36 13.69
C GLY A 238 -23.59 8.27 12.41
N LYS A 239 -24.11 8.73 11.27
CA LYS A 239 -23.46 8.56 9.97
C LYS A 239 -22.19 9.40 9.77
N LYS A 240 -22.05 10.54 10.47
CA LYS A 240 -20.82 11.37 10.42
C LYS A 240 -19.76 10.93 11.44
N MET A 241 -20.18 10.43 12.60
CA MET A 241 -19.28 9.92 13.63
C MET A 241 -18.62 8.60 13.18
N SER A 242 -19.35 7.77 12.41
CA SER A 242 -18.80 6.55 11.82
C SER A 242 -17.70 6.82 10.79
N GLU A 243 -17.83 7.84 9.93
CA GLU A 243 -16.82 8.12 8.89
C GLU A 243 -15.48 8.57 9.48
N GLN A 244 -15.49 9.44 10.50
CA GLN A 244 -14.26 9.86 11.19
C GLN A 244 -13.62 8.70 11.96
N ARG A 245 -14.44 7.85 12.60
CA ARG A 245 -13.99 6.63 13.28
C ARG A 245 -13.32 5.66 12.29
N TRP A 246 -13.96 5.37 11.16
CA TRP A 246 -13.40 4.50 10.11
C TRP A 246 -12.10 5.03 9.54
N LYS A 247 -12.02 6.34 9.25
CA LYS A 247 -10.77 6.98 8.79
C LYS A 247 -9.64 6.81 9.80
N LYS A 248 -9.94 6.90 11.09
CA LYS A 248 -8.94 6.75 12.16
C LYS A 248 -8.52 5.29 12.37
N VAL A 249 -9.46 4.34 12.36
CA VAL A 249 -9.13 2.90 12.44
C VAL A 249 -8.29 2.46 11.24
N ALA A 250 -8.69 2.84 10.03
CA ALA A 250 -7.91 2.55 8.81
C ALA A 250 -6.51 3.18 8.85
N PHE A 251 -6.39 4.37 9.47
CA PHE A 251 -5.14 5.06 9.67
C PHE A 251 -4.21 4.31 10.65
N MET A 252 -4.70 3.93 11.82
CA MET A 252 -3.91 3.18 12.81
C MET A 252 -3.52 1.79 12.29
N SER A 253 -4.44 1.12 11.59
CA SER A 253 -4.17 -0.19 10.96
C SER A 253 -3.01 -0.11 9.96
N ARG A 254 -2.89 0.97 9.17
CA ARG A 254 -1.77 1.11 8.20
C ARG A 254 -0.42 1.20 8.89
N TYR A 255 -0.31 1.92 10.01
CA TYR A 255 0.95 1.98 10.76
C TYR A 255 1.23 0.72 11.53
N HIS A 256 0.19 0.09 12.05
CA HIS A 256 0.30 -1.24 12.63
C HIS A 256 0.94 -2.22 11.63
N ASN A 257 0.46 -2.21 10.38
CA ASN A 257 1.00 -3.05 9.31
C ASN A 257 2.44 -2.69 8.95
N LEU A 258 2.75 -1.40 8.86
CA LEU A 258 4.12 -0.92 8.62
C LEU A 258 5.09 -1.33 9.73
N ALA A 259 4.66 -1.24 10.99
CA ALA A 259 5.44 -1.69 12.13
C ALA A 259 5.59 -3.22 12.14
N HIS A 260 4.57 -3.98 11.76
CA HIS A 260 4.70 -5.45 11.61
C HIS A 260 5.69 -5.83 10.51
N ILE A 261 5.62 -5.21 9.34
CA ILE A 261 6.61 -5.44 8.27
C ILE A 261 8.02 -5.11 8.79
N SER A 262 8.15 -4.01 9.54
CA SER A 262 9.40 -3.63 10.20
C SER A 262 9.91 -4.70 11.15
N ARG A 263 9.06 -5.23 12.04
CA ARG A 263 9.42 -6.32 12.95
C ARG A 263 9.91 -7.56 12.18
N MET A 264 9.19 -7.97 11.14
CA MET A 264 9.60 -9.10 10.30
C MET A 264 10.96 -8.92 9.62
N LEU A 265 11.30 -7.68 9.25
CA LEU A 265 12.52 -7.39 8.51
C LEU A 265 13.76 -7.29 9.41
N PHE A 266 13.60 -6.84 10.66
CA PHE A 266 14.74 -6.47 11.52
C PHE A 266 14.75 -7.14 12.90
N ILE A 267 13.64 -7.74 13.32
CA ILE A 267 13.50 -8.38 14.62
C ILE A 267 13.30 -9.88 14.37
N THR A 268 14.41 -10.57 14.11
CA THR A 268 14.49 -12.01 14.35
C THR A 268 14.71 -12.21 15.84
N GLU A 269 13.74 -12.78 16.54
CA GLU A 269 13.94 -13.35 17.89
C GLU A 269 15.02 -14.45 17.88
#